data_AF-A0A8T4YUA1-F1
#
_entry.id   AF-A0A8T4YUA1-F1
#
_cell.length_a   1.000
_cell.length_b   1.000
_cell.length_c   1.000
_cell.angle_alpha   90.00
_cell.angle_beta   90.00
_cell.angle_gamma   90.00
#
_symmetry.space_group_name_H-M   'P 1'
#
loop_
_entity.id
_entity.type
_entity.pdbx_description
1 polymer ?
#
loop_
_entity_poly.entity_id
_entity_poly.type
_entity_poly.pdbx_seq_one_letter_code
_entity_poly.pdbx_strand_id
1 'polypeptide(L)'
;MYEPRPVPWSQVQSWKCTACGECCKWFSVPLNAYEHAKISRTYGFDSVELSDGRSWLRKRLDERCIFMVFCGGRWLCGLQKEKPYACKMWPFRVADRPLYGRGLRAMYENEEWAGYVYVDPRCPEVSYGDPTLYFKEMVVREFVELALGKVEEQNYSTANLQVSRLHHDLSRPLLLEKKASNLGTHLFGWGPRPESCILERFHARGCSIISLRPNQRLSNF
;
A
#
# COMPACT_ATOMS: atom_id res chain seq x y z
N MET A 1 24.87 5.32 -1.37
CA MET A 1 23.66 6.10 -1.02
C MET A 1 23.56 6.16 0.49
N TYR A 2 23.35 7.35 1.06
CA TYR A 2 23.14 7.52 2.50
C TYR A 2 21.76 6.96 2.86
N GLU A 3 21.70 5.84 3.57
CA GLU A 3 20.45 5.38 4.17
C GLU A 3 20.23 6.18 5.46
N PRO A 4 19.18 7.02 5.52
CA PRO A 4 18.98 7.86 6.69
C PRO A 4 18.65 6.99 7.90
N ARG A 5 19.33 7.26 9.01
CA ARG A 5 19.21 6.49 10.23
C ARG A 5 17.78 6.62 10.79
N PRO A 6 17.07 5.50 11.04
CA PRO A 6 15.77 5.53 11.70
C PRO A 6 15.84 6.26 13.04
N VAL A 7 14.79 7.02 13.34
CA VAL A 7 14.69 7.83 14.56
C VAL A 7 13.86 7.10 15.62
N PRO A 8 14.16 7.25 16.91
CA PRO A 8 13.30 6.73 17.97
C PRO A 8 11.89 7.31 17.90
N TRP A 9 10.86 6.50 18.17
CA TRP A 9 9.47 6.95 18.18
C TRP A 9 9.23 8.12 19.14
N SER A 10 9.96 8.18 20.27
CA SER A 10 9.84 9.25 21.26
C SER A 10 10.30 10.62 20.78
N GLN A 11 10.87 10.72 19.57
CA GLN A 11 11.25 12.00 18.93
C GLN A 11 10.25 12.42 17.85
N VAL A 12 9.19 11.66 17.65
CA VAL A 12 8.14 11.92 16.67
C VAL A 12 6.91 12.41 17.41
N GLN A 13 6.50 13.64 17.11
CA GLN A 13 5.31 14.26 17.68
C GLN A 13 4.04 13.61 17.14
N SER A 14 3.99 13.40 15.82
CA SER A 14 2.85 12.80 15.15
C SER A 14 3.24 12.21 13.80
N TRP A 15 2.40 11.28 13.33
CA TRP A 15 2.46 10.71 12.00
C TRP A 15 1.06 10.29 11.55
N LYS A 16 0.79 10.41 10.25
CA LYS A 16 -0.40 9.83 9.62
C LYS A 16 -0.11 9.47 8.17
N CYS A 17 -0.76 8.43 7.65
CA CYS A 17 -0.70 8.15 6.22
C CYS A 17 -1.66 9.09 5.46
N THR A 18 -1.13 9.89 4.53
CA THR A 18 -1.92 10.78 3.66
C THR A 18 -2.22 10.17 2.29
N ALA A 19 -1.82 8.91 2.06
CA ALA A 19 -1.81 8.26 0.76
C ALA A 19 -0.99 9.05 -0.29
N CYS A 20 0.19 9.56 0.11
CA CYS A 20 1.12 10.25 -0.78
C CYS A 20 1.81 9.31 -1.80
N GLY A 21 1.85 8.00 -1.52
CA GLY A 21 2.41 6.99 -2.43
C GLY A 21 3.94 6.92 -2.48
N GLU A 22 4.64 7.70 -1.66
CA GLU A 22 6.11 7.72 -1.63
C GLU A 22 6.69 6.37 -1.16
N CYS A 23 6.05 5.69 -0.21
CA CYS A 23 6.47 4.35 0.20
C CYS A 23 6.45 3.33 -0.94
N CYS A 24 5.44 3.39 -1.80
CA CYS A 24 5.30 2.51 -2.95
C CYS A 24 6.26 2.84 -4.09
N LYS A 25 6.91 4.02 -4.06
CA LYS A 25 7.89 4.45 -5.05
C LYS A 25 9.31 4.12 -4.61
N TRP A 26 9.68 4.48 -3.39
CA TRP A 26 11.07 4.38 -2.93
C TRP A 26 11.47 2.97 -2.49
N PHE A 27 10.53 2.15 -2.03
CA PHE A 27 10.84 0.87 -1.42
C PHE A 27 10.45 -0.29 -2.32
N SER A 28 11.31 -1.30 -2.38
CA SER A 28 10.93 -2.62 -2.88
C SER A 28 10.27 -3.37 -1.74
N VAL A 29 9.08 -3.93 -1.98
CA VAL A 29 8.28 -4.58 -0.93
C VAL A 29 8.58 -6.08 -0.96
N PRO A 30 9.33 -6.62 0.02
CA PRO A 30 9.56 -8.05 0.09
C PRO A 30 8.26 -8.77 0.46
N LEU A 31 8.07 -9.97 -0.10
CA LEU A 31 6.98 -10.87 0.24
C LEU A 31 7.56 -12.11 0.92
N ASN A 32 6.89 -12.55 1.99
CA ASN A 32 7.11 -13.89 2.50
C ASN A 32 6.44 -14.94 1.57
N ALA A 33 6.69 -16.23 1.81
CA ALA A 33 6.18 -17.30 0.97
C ALA A 33 4.63 -17.34 0.90
N TYR A 34 3.96 -17.07 2.02
CA TYR A 34 2.50 -17.02 2.08
C TYR A 34 1.94 -15.84 1.28
N GLU A 35 2.51 -14.65 1.44
CA GLU A 35 2.12 -13.45 0.71
C GLU A 35 2.36 -13.61 -0.79
N HIS A 36 3.51 -14.17 -1.19
CA HIS A 36 3.80 -14.50 -2.59
C HIS A 36 2.71 -15.40 -3.18
N ALA A 37 2.38 -16.50 -2.50
CA ALA A 37 1.39 -17.45 -2.99
C ALA A 37 0.00 -16.81 -3.07
N LYS A 38 -0.40 -16.03 -2.05
CA LYS A 38 -1.70 -15.37 -1.99
C LYS A 38 -1.84 -14.32 -3.09
N ILE A 39 -0.85 -13.44 -3.25
CA ILE A 39 -0.87 -12.37 -4.24
C ILE A 39 -0.82 -12.93 -5.66
N SER A 40 0.08 -13.89 -5.92
CA SER A 40 0.19 -14.52 -7.25
C SER A 40 -1.09 -15.23 -7.66
N ARG A 41 -1.75 -15.92 -6.71
CA ARG A 41 -3.03 -16.60 -6.97
C ARG A 41 -4.16 -15.63 -7.27
N THR A 42 -4.25 -14.52 -6.53
CA THR A 42 -5.37 -13.58 -6.65
C THR A 42 -5.19 -12.60 -7.81
N TYR A 43 -3.98 -12.13 -8.04
CA TYR A 43 -3.69 -11.02 -8.95
C TYR A 43 -2.83 -11.40 -10.16
N GLY A 44 -2.34 -12.64 -10.23
CA GLY A 44 -1.49 -13.15 -11.30
C GLY A 44 0.00 -13.14 -10.95
N PHE A 45 0.75 -14.07 -11.53
CA PHE A 45 2.20 -14.19 -11.33
C PHE A 45 3.00 -12.98 -11.84
N ASP A 46 2.42 -12.17 -12.74
CA ASP A 46 3.01 -10.92 -13.22
C ASP A 46 2.94 -9.77 -12.22
N SER A 47 2.32 -9.99 -11.05
CA SER A 47 2.28 -9.03 -9.95
C SER A 47 3.44 -9.13 -8.96
N VAL A 48 4.24 -10.20 -9.07
CA VAL A 48 5.40 -10.46 -8.22
C VAL A 48 6.66 -10.57 -9.07
N GLU A 49 7.81 -10.29 -8.45
CA GLU A 49 9.13 -10.42 -9.05
C GLU A 49 10.00 -11.32 -8.16
N LEU A 50 10.67 -12.29 -8.76
CA LEU A 50 11.66 -13.13 -8.08
C LEU A 50 13.06 -12.61 -8.41
N SER A 51 13.81 -12.22 -7.38
CA SER A 51 15.18 -11.72 -7.52
C SER A 51 15.99 -12.15 -6.30
N ASP A 52 17.21 -12.64 -6.54
CA ASP A 52 18.13 -13.16 -5.52
C ASP A 52 17.50 -14.18 -4.57
N GLY A 53 16.65 -15.07 -5.11
CA GLY A 53 15.94 -16.10 -4.34
C GLY A 53 14.85 -15.54 -3.40
N ARG A 54 14.51 -14.26 -3.52
CA ARG A 54 13.46 -13.59 -2.74
C ARG A 54 12.33 -13.13 -3.66
N SER A 55 11.14 -13.02 -3.07
CA SER A 55 9.97 -12.47 -3.76
C SER A 55 9.74 -11.02 -3.36
N TRP A 56 9.32 -10.23 -4.35
CA TRP A 56 8.99 -8.83 -4.19
C TRP A 56 7.67 -8.50 -4.89
N LEU A 57 6.95 -7.47 -4.44
CA LEU A 57 5.94 -6.85 -5.28
C LEU A 57 6.63 -6.21 -6.49
N ARG A 58 6.09 -6.49 -7.68
CA ARG A 58 6.63 -5.89 -8.89
C ARG A 58 6.44 -4.36 -8.88
N LYS A 59 7.36 -3.67 -9.56
CA LYS A 59 7.25 -2.24 -9.88
C LYS A 59 6.88 -2.01 -11.35
N ARG A 60 6.25 -0.88 -11.61
CA ARG A 60 6.04 -0.33 -12.96
C ARG A 60 7.32 0.39 -13.43
N LEU A 61 7.32 0.82 -14.69
CA LEU A 61 8.42 1.58 -15.28
C LEU A 61 8.66 2.93 -14.59
N ASP A 62 7.64 3.50 -13.92
CA ASP A 62 7.74 4.73 -13.13
C ASP A 62 8.21 4.48 -11.68
N GLU A 63 8.78 3.31 -11.40
CA GLU A 63 9.29 2.83 -10.11
C GLU A 63 8.23 2.68 -9.00
N ARG A 64 6.95 2.88 -9.33
CA ARG A 64 5.84 2.71 -8.39
C ARG A 64 5.34 1.27 -8.40
N CYS A 65 4.86 0.79 -7.25
CA CYS A 65 4.19 -0.51 -7.14
C CYS A 65 3.05 -0.67 -8.16
N ILE A 66 2.90 -1.86 -8.77
CA ILE A 66 1.85 -2.13 -9.78
C ILE A 66 0.44 -1.87 -9.25
N PHE A 67 0.23 -2.13 -7.96
CA PHE A 67 -1.07 -2.02 -7.31
C PHE A 67 -1.44 -0.59 -6.92
N MET A 68 -0.64 0.41 -7.28
CA MET A 68 -0.91 1.79 -6.91
C MET A 68 -1.79 2.51 -7.93
N VAL A 69 -2.89 3.09 -7.46
CA VAL A 69 -3.91 3.78 -8.25
C VAL A 69 -3.99 5.24 -7.82
N PHE A 70 -3.98 6.17 -8.77
CA PHE A 70 -4.21 7.58 -8.48
C PHE A 70 -5.70 7.90 -8.55
N CYS A 71 -6.29 8.40 -7.47
CA CYS A 71 -7.71 8.73 -7.42
C CYS A 71 -7.97 9.85 -6.41
N GLY A 72 -8.76 10.86 -6.79
CA GLY A 72 -9.11 11.98 -5.91
C GLY A 72 -7.90 12.74 -5.36
N GLY A 73 -6.85 12.90 -6.17
CA GLY A 73 -5.61 13.57 -5.76
C GLY A 73 -4.70 12.75 -4.83
N ARG A 74 -4.99 11.45 -4.63
CA ARG A 74 -4.24 10.57 -3.71
C ARG A 74 -3.75 9.30 -4.43
N TRP A 75 -2.66 8.73 -3.94
CA TRP A 75 -2.11 7.45 -4.39
C TRP A 75 -2.59 6.32 -3.48
N LEU A 76 -3.66 5.66 -3.90
CA LEU A 76 -4.29 4.58 -3.17
C LEU A 76 -3.64 3.24 -3.48
N CYS A 77 -3.55 2.36 -2.48
CA CYS A 77 -3.11 0.98 -2.67
C CYS A 77 -4.30 0.08 -3.00
N GLY A 78 -4.23 -0.66 -4.11
CA GLY A 78 -5.24 -1.64 -4.52
C GLY A 78 -5.25 -2.92 -3.67
N LEU A 79 -4.22 -3.13 -2.84
CA LEU A 79 -4.10 -4.28 -1.95
C LEU A 79 -4.59 -4.01 -0.53
N GLN A 80 -5.43 -2.99 -0.22
CA GLN A 80 -5.74 -2.62 1.19
C GLN A 80 -6.00 -3.80 2.13
N LYS A 81 -6.86 -4.75 1.70
CA LYS A 81 -7.22 -5.96 2.48
C LYS A 81 -6.09 -7.00 2.54
N GLU A 82 -5.24 -7.02 1.52
CA GLU A 82 -4.22 -8.03 1.27
C GLU A 82 -2.81 -7.43 1.31
N LYS A 83 -2.63 -6.31 2.03
CA LYS A 83 -1.36 -5.61 2.12
C LYS A 83 -0.31 -6.57 2.72
N PRO A 84 0.86 -6.71 2.11
CA PRO A 84 1.97 -7.41 2.74
C PRO A 84 2.34 -6.77 4.07
N TYR A 85 2.88 -7.56 4.99
CA TYR A 85 3.38 -7.13 6.28
C TYR A 85 4.37 -5.97 6.15
N ALA A 86 5.29 -6.02 5.18
CA ALA A 86 6.22 -4.92 4.93
C ALA A 86 5.51 -3.60 4.58
N CYS A 87 4.40 -3.64 3.82
CA CYS A 87 3.58 -2.47 3.52
C CYS A 87 2.80 -1.99 4.76
N LYS A 88 2.32 -2.92 5.60
CA LYS A 88 1.61 -2.57 6.84
C LYS A 88 2.54 -1.91 7.85
N MET A 89 3.79 -2.37 7.93
CA MET A 89 4.75 -1.88 8.93
C MET A 89 5.41 -0.56 8.57
N TRP A 90 5.51 -0.18 7.29
CA TRP A 90 6.17 1.07 6.92
C TRP A 90 5.39 2.30 7.43
N PRO A 91 6.04 3.34 7.98
CA PRO A 91 7.49 3.57 8.10
C PRO A 91 8.11 3.09 9.43
N PHE A 92 7.42 2.26 10.20
CA PHE A 92 7.84 1.85 11.53
C PHE A 92 8.66 0.57 11.51
N ARG A 93 9.53 0.45 12.50
CA ARG A 93 10.25 -0.78 12.80
C ARG A 93 10.14 -1.07 14.29
N VAL A 94 9.61 -2.25 14.60
CA VAL A 94 9.48 -2.77 15.96
C VAL A 94 10.52 -3.88 16.13
N ALA A 95 11.23 -3.88 17.25
CA ALA A 95 12.28 -4.84 17.55
C ALA A 95 12.31 -5.17 19.05
N ASP A 96 12.71 -6.39 19.37
CA ASP A 96 12.98 -6.88 20.73
C ASP A 96 14.28 -6.33 21.32
N ARG A 97 15.22 -5.93 20.46
CA ARG A 97 16.55 -5.40 20.81
C ARG A 97 16.83 -4.05 20.14
N PRO A 98 17.71 -3.21 20.71
CA PRO A 98 18.03 -1.92 20.11
C PRO A 98 18.81 -2.11 18.80
N LEU A 99 18.37 -1.45 17.72
CA LEU A 99 18.93 -1.63 16.37
C LEU A 99 19.80 -0.45 15.89
N TYR A 100 19.50 0.79 16.29
CA TYR A 100 20.06 1.99 15.66
C TYR A 100 20.77 2.95 16.64
N GLY A 101 21.13 2.44 17.82
CA GLY A 101 21.57 3.26 18.95
C GLY A 101 20.41 4.05 19.58
N ARG A 102 20.70 4.85 20.62
CA ARG A 102 19.70 5.59 21.40
C ARG A 102 18.56 4.70 21.94
N GLY A 103 18.90 3.47 22.37
CA GLY A 103 17.94 2.46 22.82
C GLY A 103 16.93 3.00 23.84
N LEU A 104 17.39 3.78 24.83
CA LEU A 104 16.51 4.38 25.84
C LEU A 104 15.40 5.27 25.24
N ARG A 105 15.69 6.01 24.17
CA ARG A 105 14.68 6.83 23.49
C ARG A 105 13.79 5.99 22.58
N ALA A 106 14.28 4.87 22.06
CA ALA A 106 13.48 3.99 21.22
C ALA A 106 12.63 3.02 22.05
N MET A 107 12.89 2.90 23.35
CA MET A 107 12.17 2.02 24.25
C MET A 107 10.68 2.36 24.23
N TYR A 108 9.86 1.34 24.03
CA TYR A 108 8.41 1.39 24.13
C TYR A 108 8.00 0.26 25.06
N GLU A 109 7.13 0.56 26.00
CA GLU A 109 6.62 -0.40 26.96
C GLU A 109 5.13 -0.14 27.17
N ASN A 110 4.37 -1.22 27.17
CA ASN A 110 2.99 -1.28 27.65
C ASN A 110 2.83 -2.52 28.54
N GLU A 111 1.63 -2.76 29.04
CA GLU A 111 1.35 -3.87 29.97
C GLU A 111 1.72 -5.25 29.42
N GLU A 112 1.79 -5.42 28.10
CA GLU A 112 1.92 -6.71 27.44
C GLU A 112 3.29 -6.92 26.78
N TRP A 113 4.04 -5.85 26.52
CA TRP A 113 5.28 -5.92 25.76
C TRP A 113 6.20 -4.72 26.00
N ALA A 114 7.50 -5.02 26.09
CA ALA A 114 8.58 -4.04 26.10
C ALA A 114 9.56 -4.32 24.95
N GLY A 115 10.00 -3.27 24.27
CA GLY A 115 11.03 -3.36 23.24
C GLY A 115 11.31 -1.99 22.63
N TYR A 116 11.62 -1.95 21.34
CA TYR A 116 12.14 -0.76 20.68
C TYR A 116 11.38 -0.43 19.41
N VAL A 117 10.94 0.82 19.28
CA VAL A 117 10.23 1.32 18.10
C VAL A 117 11.00 2.46 17.45
N TYR A 118 11.17 2.35 16.14
CA TYR A 118 11.85 3.32 15.29
C TYR A 118 10.95 3.74 14.13
N VAL A 119 11.20 4.93 13.61
CA VAL A 119 10.48 5.51 12.48
C VAL A 119 11.48 5.87 11.39
N ASP A 120 11.18 5.47 10.15
CA ASP A 120 11.98 5.83 8.99
C ASP A 120 11.72 7.29 8.60
N PRO A 121 12.75 8.17 8.64
CA PRO A 121 12.60 9.60 8.37
C PRO A 121 12.34 9.91 6.89
N ARG A 122 12.42 8.92 5.99
CA ARG A 122 12.07 9.10 4.56
C ARG A 122 10.58 9.29 4.34
N CYS A 123 9.74 8.95 5.32
CA CYS A 123 8.32 9.24 5.23
C CYS A 123 8.09 10.76 5.39
N PRO A 124 7.48 11.45 4.40
CA PRO A 124 7.30 12.90 4.46
C PRO A 124 6.30 13.34 5.55
N GLU A 125 5.51 12.41 6.09
CA GLU A 125 4.46 12.68 7.08
C GLU A 125 4.95 12.53 8.54
N VAL A 126 6.26 12.34 8.75
CA VAL A 126 6.86 12.30 10.09
C VAL A 126 7.04 13.73 10.60
N SER A 127 6.28 14.10 11.62
CA SER A 127 6.46 15.37 12.35
C SER A 127 7.29 15.14 13.61
N TYR A 128 8.40 15.86 13.75
CA TYR A 128 9.30 15.75 14.90
C TYR A 128 8.82 16.57 16.10
N GLY A 129 9.16 16.11 17.30
CA GLY A 129 8.83 16.76 18.56
C GLY A 129 8.36 15.76 19.61
N ASP A 130 7.77 16.26 20.69
CA ASP A 130 7.26 15.42 21.77
C ASP A 130 6.01 14.65 21.33
N PRO A 131 5.96 13.30 21.50
CA PRO A 131 4.84 12.47 21.11
C PRO A 131 3.51 12.95 21.67
N THR A 132 2.55 13.17 20.78
CA THR A 132 1.15 13.36 21.20
C THR A 132 0.60 12.06 21.79
N LEU A 133 -0.38 12.16 22.70
CA LEU A 133 -1.07 10.99 23.27
C LEU A 133 -1.71 10.15 22.15
N TYR A 134 -2.34 10.77 21.16
CA TYR A 134 -2.91 10.06 20.01
C TYR A 134 -1.84 9.25 19.25
N PHE A 135 -0.69 9.87 18.98
CA PHE A 135 0.39 9.18 18.28
C PHE A 135 0.91 7.98 19.06
N LYS A 136 1.16 8.13 20.36
CA LYS A 136 1.65 7.04 21.21
C LYS A 136 0.61 5.92 21.38
N GLU A 137 -0.60 6.28 21.80
CA GLU A 137 -1.61 5.32 22.26
C GLU A 137 -2.40 4.68 21.12
N MET A 138 -2.47 5.32 19.94
CA MET A 138 -3.20 4.78 18.78
C MET A 138 -2.25 4.29 17.70
N VAL A 139 -1.34 5.15 17.22
CA VAL A 139 -0.50 4.85 16.06
C VAL A 139 0.64 3.90 16.43
N VAL A 140 1.48 4.27 17.40
CA VAL A 140 2.63 3.45 17.81
C VAL A 140 2.15 2.11 18.38
N ARG A 141 1.09 2.12 19.20
CA ARG A 141 0.49 0.90 19.73
C ARG A 141 0.03 -0.05 18.62
N GLU A 142 -0.68 0.44 17.60
CA GLU A 142 -1.14 -0.41 16.51
C GLU A 142 0.04 -1.04 15.73
N PHE A 143 1.13 -0.32 15.50
CA PHE A 143 2.33 -0.91 14.88
C PHE A 143 2.97 -1.99 15.76
N VAL A 144 2.98 -1.83 17.08
CA VAL A 144 3.46 -2.86 18.01
C VAL A 144 2.53 -4.07 17.98
N GLU A 145 1.22 -3.87 18.03
CA GLU A 145 0.23 -4.96 17.93
C GLU A 145 0.33 -5.72 16.60
N LEU A 146 0.52 -5.02 15.48
CA LEU A 146 0.79 -5.61 14.16
C LEU A 146 2.07 -6.44 14.18
N ALA A 147 3.15 -5.91 14.77
CA ALA A 147 4.43 -6.62 14.85
C ALA A 147 4.36 -7.88 15.72
N LEU A 148 3.53 -7.87 16.75
CA LEU A 148 3.27 -9.02 17.63
C LEU A 148 2.24 -10.00 17.06
N GLY A 149 1.64 -9.69 15.90
CA GLY A 149 0.60 -10.51 15.28
C GLY A 149 -0.73 -10.53 16.05
N LYS A 150 -0.97 -9.53 16.92
CA LYS A 150 -2.21 -9.41 17.71
C LYS A 150 -3.36 -8.86 16.87
N VAL A 151 -3.03 -8.04 15.88
CA VAL A 151 -3.97 -7.50 14.90
C VAL A 151 -3.43 -7.70 13.49
N GLU A 152 -4.31 -7.83 12.52
CA GLU A 152 -3.95 -7.91 11.10
C GLU A 152 -4.35 -6.66 10.31
N GLU A 153 -5.40 -5.96 10.75
CA GLU A 153 -5.96 -4.79 10.05
C GLU A 153 -5.36 -3.48 10.57
N GLN A 154 -5.28 -2.48 9.69
CA GLN A 154 -4.80 -1.13 10.02
C GLN A 154 -6.00 -0.18 10.11
N ASN A 155 -6.20 0.45 11.27
CA ASN A 155 -7.22 1.46 11.49
C ASN A 155 -6.59 2.85 11.62
N TYR A 156 -5.48 2.96 12.36
CA TYR A 156 -4.80 4.22 12.65
C TYR A 156 -3.53 4.43 11.80
N SER A 157 -2.97 3.35 11.27
CA SER A 157 -1.74 3.32 10.47
C SER A 157 -1.96 3.29 8.96
N THR A 158 -3.20 3.53 8.51
CA THR A 158 -3.56 3.64 7.08
C THR A 158 -4.23 4.98 6.80
N ALA A 159 -4.30 5.37 5.53
CA ALA A 159 -4.94 6.61 5.15
C ALA A 159 -6.46 6.56 5.39
N ASN A 160 -6.99 7.55 6.13
CA ASN A 160 -8.42 7.69 6.31
C ASN A 160 -9.05 8.26 5.04
N LEU A 161 -9.74 7.40 4.30
CA LEU A 161 -10.50 7.77 3.11
C LEU A 161 -11.93 8.08 3.52
N GLN A 162 -12.22 9.33 3.88
CA GLN A 162 -13.61 9.79 3.95
C GLN A 162 -14.18 9.81 2.54
N VAL A 163 -14.93 8.76 2.20
CA VAL A 163 -15.52 8.49 0.86
C VAL A 163 -16.50 9.57 0.40
N SER A 164 -16.96 10.46 1.30
CA SER A 164 -17.96 11.50 1.03
C SER A 164 -17.58 12.51 -0.05
N ARG A 165 -16.30 12.62 -0.45
CA ARG A 165 -15.88 13.49 -1.58
C ARG A 165 -15.67 12.76 -2.91
N LEU A 166 -15.59 11.42 -2.93
CA LEU A 166 -15.40 10.67 -4.17
C LEU A 166 -16.70 10.51 -4.98
N HIS A 167 -17.86 10.63 -4.33
CA HIS A 167 -19.16 10.63 -5.03
C HIS A 167 -19.37 11.87 -5.91
N HIS A 168 -18.73 13.01 -5.61
CA HIS A 168 -18.93 14.23 -6.40
C HIS A 168 -18.18 14.20 -7.75
N ASP A 169 -17.06 13.47 -7.84
CA ASP A 169 -16.30 13.32 -9.09
C ASP A 169 -16.86 12.23 -10.02
N LEU A 170 -17.58 11.24 -9.47
CA LEU A 170 -18.24 10.19 -10.26
C LEU A 170 -19.63 10.60 -10.79
N SER A 171 -20.19 11.70 -10.29
CA SER A 171 -21.54 12.17 -10.66
C SER A 171 -21.55 13.17 -11.81
N ARG A 172 -20.38 13.56 -12.35
CA ARG A 172 -20.34 14.50 -13.48
C ARG A 172 -20.60 13.71 -14.78
N PRO A 173 -21.74 13.91 -15.46
CA PRO A 173 -22.00 13.22 -16.72
C PRO A 173 -20.91 13.62 -17.72
N LEU A 174 -20.27 12.64 -18.35
CA LEU A 174 -19.54 12.85 -19.60
C LEU A 174 -20.57 13.27 -20.65
N LEU A 175 -20.88 14.56 -20.72
CA LEU A 175 -21.54 15.13 -21.88
C LEU A 175 -20.62 14.91 -23.08
N LEU A 176 -20.98 13.92 -23.90
CA LEU A 176 -20.47 13.71 -25.24
C LEU A 176 -20.58 15.03 -26.02
N GLU A 177 -19.46 15.74 -26.15
CA GLU A 177 -19.31 16.75 -27.19
C GLU A 177 -19.41 16.04 -28.54
N LYS A 178 -20.61 16.12 -29.14
CA LYS A 178 -20.78 15.86 -30.57
C LYS A 178 -19.95 16.91 -31.32
N LYS A 179 -18.91 16.43 -31.99
CA LYS A 179 -18.09 17.20 -32.93
C LYS A 179 -18.96 18.01 -33.90
N ALA A 180 -18.70 19.32 -33.97
CA ALA A 180 -18.84 20.08 -35.20
C ALA A 180 -17.42 20.38 -35.70
N SER A 181 -17.11 19.81 -36.86
CA SER A 181 -15.94 20.10 -37.69
C SER A 181 -15.87 21.58 -38.05
N ASN A 182 -14.70 22.23 -37.90
CA ASN A 182 -14.01 22.95 -38.97
C ASN A 182 -12.74 23.69 -38.51
N LEU A 183 -11.69 23.54 -39.34
CA LEU A 183 -10.48 24.37 -39.52
C LEU A 183 -9.52 24.66 -38.34
N GLY A 184 -8.23 24.45 -38.59
CA GLY A 184 -7.16 25.30 -38.05
C GLY A 184 -5.99 24.58 -37.36
N THR A 185 -4.86 24.55 -38.06
CA THR A 185 -3.48 24.30 -37.58
C THR A 185 -3.08 25.07 -36.32
N HIS A 186 -2.44 24.42 -35.33
CA HIS A 186 -1.09 24.73 -34.78
C HIS A 186 -0.80 24.06 -33.40
N LEU A 187 0.37 23.40 -33.32
CA LEU A 187 1.37 23.29 -32.23
C LEU A 187 1.01 22.99 -30.75
N PHE A 188 1.65 21.92 -30.24
CA PHE A 188 2.23 21.64 -28.91
C PHE A 188 1.39 21.73 -27.61
N GLY A 189 1.39 20.62 -26.85
CA GLY A 189 1.09 20.59 -25.42
C GLY A 189 0.68 19.21 -24.90
N TRP A 190 1.63 18.27 -24.74
CA TRP A 190 1.37 17.00 -24.05
C TRP A 190 1.45 17.19 -22.54
N GLY A 191 0.31 17.36 -21.88
CA GLY A 191 0.14 17.13 -20.45
C GLY A 191 -0.78 15.91 -20.23
N PRO A 192 -0.49 15.01 -19.29
CA PRO A 192 -1.35 13.86 -19.05
C PRO A 192 -2.69 14.33 -18.47
N ARG A 193 -3.79 14.06 -19.19
CA ARG A 193 -5.16 14.23 -18.71
C ARG A 193 -5.46 13.17 -17.63
N PRO A 194 -6.19 13.52 -16.56
CA PRO A 194 -6.60 12.56 -15.55
C PRO A 194 -7.70 11.67 -16.13
N GLU A 195 -7.38 10.40 -16.40
CA GLU A 195 -8.40 9.39 -16.67
C GLU A 195 -9.19 9.15 -15.37
N SER A 196 -10.52 9.21 -15.51
CA SER A 196 -11.51 8.90 -14.49
C SER A 196 -11.18 7.59 -13.78
N CYS A 197 -11.34 7.60 -12.46
CA CYS A 197 -11.05 6.51 -11.54
C CYS A 197 -11.88 5.25 -11.87
N ILE A 198 -11.36 4.34 -12.71
CA ILE A 198 -11.95 3.03 -12.99
C ILE A 198 -11.32 2.02 -12.02
N LEU A 199 -12.02 1.75 -10.93
CA LEU A 199 -11.72 0.65 -10.00
C LEU A 199 -12.24 -0.72 -10.48
N GLU A 200 -12.64 -0.86 -11.74
CA GLU A 200 -13.26 -2.10 -12.27
C GLU A 200 -12.31 -3.08 -12.99
N ARG A 201 -10.99 -2.84 -13.09
CA ARG A 201 -10.10 -3.69 -13.90
C ARG A 201 -9.30 -4.78 -13.16
N PHE A 202 -9.83 -5.34 -12.08
CA PHE A 202 -9.26 -6.57 -11.46
C PHE A 202 -10.17 -7.80 -11.51
N HIS A 203 -11.17 -7.83 -12.40
CA HIS A 203 -11.87 -9.06 -12.77
C HIS A 203 -11.80 -9.26 -14.29
N ALA A 204 -10.95 -10.21 -14.73
CA ALA A 204 -11.15 -11.09 -15.91
C ALA A 204 -9.81 -11.57 -16.51
N ARG A 205 -9.42 -12.80 -16.15
CA ARG A 205 -9.06 -13.84 -17.12
C ARG A 205 -9.76 -15.10 -16.60
N GLY A 206 -10.91 -15.52 -17.13
CA GLY A 206 -11.06 -15.93 -18.53
C GLY A 206 -10.57 -17.38 -18.68
N CYS A 207 -11.11 -18.33 -17.90
CA CYS A 207 -10.96 -19.75 -18.18
C CYS A 207 -12.21 -20.20 -18.93
N SER A 208 -12.07 -20.33 -20.25
CA SER A 208 -13.09 -20.87 -21.14
C SER A 208 -13.18 -22.38 -20.90
N ILE A 209 -14.18 -22.84 -20.15
CA ILE A 209 -14.57 -24.24 -20.15
C ILE A 209 -15.81 -24.38 -21.03
N ILE A 210 -15.59 -25.00 -22.17
CA ILE A 210 -16.60 -25.46 -23.11
C ILE A 210 -17.51 -26.43 -22.36
N SER A 211 -18.80 -26.12 -22.36
CA SER A 211 -19.89 -27.00 -21.94
C SER A 211 -19.98 -28.20 -22.88
N LEU A 212 -19.64 -29.39 -22.40
CA LEU A 212 -20.18 -30.67 -22.88
C LEU A 212 -20.45 -31.58 -21.68
N ARG A 213 -21.73 -31.77 -21.34
CA ARG A 213 -22.27 -33.00 -20.74
C ARG A 213 -23.14 -33.65 -21.83
N PRO A 214 -23.40 -34.97 -21.86
CA PRO A 214 -23.51 -35.84 -20.66
C PRO A 214 -22.98 -37.29 -20.80
N ASN A 215 -23.01 -37.97 -19.65
CA ASN A 215 -23.24 -39.42 -19.46
C ASN A 215 -22.09 -40.40 -19.80
N GLN A 216 -21.52 -41.05 -18.78
CA GLN A 216 -21.82 -42.45 -18.43
C GLN A 216 -21.03 -42.94 -17.20
N ARG A 217 -21.61 -43.95 -16.56
CA ARG A 217 -21.16 -44.72 -15.38
C ARG A 217 -19.84 -45.45 -15.61
N LEU A 218 -19.21 -45.86 -14.48
CA LEU A 218 -18.56 -47.15 -14.15
C LEU A 218 -17.27 -46.86 -13.34
N SER A 219 -17.27 -47.07 -12.02
CA SER A 219 -16.95 -48.30 -11.27
C SER A 219 -15.45 -48.63 -11.19
N ASN A 220 -14.96 -48.72 -9.95
CA ASN A 220 -13.85 -49.54 -9.43
C ASN A 220 -12.50 -49.54 -10.17
N PHE A 221 -11.45 -49.07 -9.50
CA PHE A 221 -10.34 -49.87 -8.94
C PHE A 221 -9.47 -48.97 -8.05
#